data_AF-A0A357V2M5-F1
#
_entry.id   AF-A0A357V2M5-F1
#
_cell.length_a   1.000
_cell.length_b   1.000
_cell.length_c   1.000
_cell.angle_alpha   90.00
_cell.angle_beta   90.00
_cell.angle_gamma   90.00
#
_symmetry.space_group_name_H-M   'P 1'
#
loop_
_entity.id
_entity.type
_entity.pdbx_description
1 polymer ?
#
loop_
_entity_poly.entity_id
_entity_poly.type
_entity_poly.pdbx_seq_one_letter_code
_entity_poly.pdbx_strand_id
1 'polypeptide(L)'
;MKDVNFRNLVIFLGSWNFAINLAAPFFTVYLYKRLGLSVTMVTALLIVSQAANIAVLKTWGRIADRVSNKGVLTVAAPLFVLSIFLWTFTTLPEKHVLTIPLLVVIHILTGISTAGVTLASGNISLKLAPRGAAASYLSVSSLITAICAGTAPIIGGLFADWFTDRELTLILRWTEPETRHVFQAINLRHWDFFFGLAAILGFLSLNRLRQVKEVGEVEEDIVLEEIMATARQGMRNLTSVAGLRSAATYPVELLFRKVRLRRRKSGEKTPTRFTSDGPIP
;
A
#
# COMPACT_ATOMS: atom_id res chain seq x y z
N MET A 1 8.81 22.81 16.39
CA MET A 1 9.35 22.64 15.02
C MET A 1 8.98 23.86 14.19
N LYS A 2 9.96 24.70 13.83
CA LYS A 2 9.74 25.89 12.98
C LYS A 2 9.62 25.52 11.49
N ASP A 3 10.17 24.38 11.09
CA ASP A 3 10.03 23.86 9.73
C ASP A 3 8.63 23.28 9.50
N VAL A 4 7.84 23.99 8.70
CA VAL A 4 6.46 23.60 8.33
C VAL A 4 6.45 22.30 7.54
N ASN A 5 7.44 22.08 6.67
CA ASN A 5 7.49 20.93 5.80
C ASN A 5 7.82 19.65 6.57
N PHE A 6 8.80 19.73 7.48
CA PHE A 6 9.10 18.59 8.37
C PHE A 6 7.92 18.28 9.30
N ARG A 7 7.21 19.31 9.78
CA ARG A 7 5.98 19.10 10.57
C ARG A 7 4.90 18.38 9.76
N ASN A 8 4.70 18.73 8.49
CA ASN A 8 3.76 18.02 7.61
C ASN A 8 4.17 16.55 7.44
N LEU A 9 5.47 16.27 7.29
CA LEU A 9 5.98 14.90 7.23
C LEU A 9 5.68 14.14 8.52
N VAL A 10 5.96 14.72 9.69
CA VAL A 10 5.71 14.08 10.99
C VAL A 10 4.22 13.80 11.21
N ILE A 11 3.33 14.71 10.82
CA ILE A 11 1.88 14.50 10.90
C ILE A 11 1.45 13.35 9.97
N PHE A 12 1.98 13.31 8.74
CA PHE A 12 1.76 12.19 7.83
C PHE A 12 2.24 10.88 8.45
N LEU A 13 3.49 10.79 8.89
CA LEU A 13 4.06 9.56 9.47
C LEU A 13 3.33 9.12 10.72
N GLY A 14 2.92 10.04 11.60
CA GLY A 14 2.15 9.75 12.80
C GLY A 14 0.77 9.18 12.47
N SER A 15 0.00 9.86 11.60
CA SER A 15 -1.32 9.39 11.18
C SER A 15 -1.27 8.08 10.39
N TRP A 16 -0.27 7.91 9.54
CA TRP A 16 0.01 6.66 8.82
C TRP A 16 0.30 5.50 9.77
N ASN A 17 1.23 5.69 10.72
CA ASN A 17 1.56 4.66 11.71
C ASN A 17 0.38 4.32 12.61
N PHE A 18 -0.42 5.33 13.00
CA PHE A 18 -1.65 5.10 13.76
C PHE A 18 -2.61 4.20 12.97
N ALA A 19 -2.88 4.53 11.70
CA ALA A 19 -3.80 3.76 10.85
C ALA A 19 -3.36 2.30 10.66
N ILE A 20 -2.07 2.07 10.37
CA ILE A 20 -1.55 0.70 10.20
C ILE A 20 -1.62 -0.09 11.50
N ASN A 21 -1.13 0.50 12.60
CA ASN A 21 -1.05 -0.20 13.88
C ASN A 21 -2.42 -0.38 14.54
N LEU A 22 -3.46 0.28 14.04
CA LEU A 22 -4.84 0.03 14.44
C LEU A 22 -5.29 -1.39 14.04
N ALA A 23 -4.89 -1.87 12.86
CA ALA A 23 -5.26 -3.20 12.34
C ALA A 23 -4.17 -4.26 12.49
N ALA A 24 -2.88 -3.85 12.49
CA ALA A 24 -1.75 -4.79 12.42
C ALA A 24 -1.76 -5.90 13.49
N PRO A 25 -2.02 -5.62 14.78
CA PRO A 25 -2.06 -6.67 15.81
C PRO A 25 -3.17 -7.71 15.58
N PHE A 26 -4.24 -7.30 14.89
CA PHE A 26 -5.43 -8.11 14.69
C PHE A 26 -5.36 -9.02 13.46
N PHE A 27 -4.48 -8.78 12.49
CA PHE A 27 -4.32 -9.68 11.34
C PHE A 27 -3.96 -11.10 11.78
N THR A 28 -3.02 -11.24 12.70
CA THR A 28 -2.60 -12.55 13.21
C THR A 28 -3.72 -13.23 14.00
N VAL A 29 -4.42 -12.47 14.85
CA VAL A 29 -5.58 -12.98 15.60
C VAL A 29 -6.68 -13.43 14.66
N TYR A 30 -6.96 -12.66 13.61
CA TYR A 30 -7.93 -12.98 12.57
C TYR A 30 -7.60 -14.29 11.84
N LEU A 31 -6.35 -14.48 11.42
CA LEU A 31 -5.91 -15.71 10.76
C LEU A 31 -6.11 -16.96 11.64
N TYR A 32 -5.83 -16.86 12.94
CA TYR A 32 -5.97 -17.96 13.87
C TYR A 32 -7.40 -18.19 14.35
N LYS A 33 -8.06 -17.14 14.85
CA LYS A 33 -9.36 -17.24 15.54
C LYS A 33 -10.53 -17.27 14.56
N ARG A 34 -10.46 -16.54 13.44
CA ARG A 34 -11.56 -16.47 12.47
C ARG A 34 -11.38 -17.41 11.30
N LEU A 35 -10.16 -17.51 10.75
CA LEU A 35 -9.90 -18.41 9.61
C LEU A 35 -9.43 -19.82 10.01
N GLY A 36 -9.09 -20.03 11.29
CA GLY A 36 -8.69 -21.34 11.82
C GLY A 36 -7.40 -21.87 11.19
N LEU A 37 -6.52 -21.00 10.71
CA LEU A 37 -5.29 -21.42 10.04
C LEU A 37 -4.27 -21.97 11.03
N SER A 38 -3.50 -22.96 10.61
CA SER A 38 -2.40 -23.51 11.40
C SER A 38 -1.24 -22.53 11.50
N VAL A 39 -0.42 -22.67 12.55
CA VAL A 39 0.81 -21.89 12.75
C VAL A 39 1.73 -21.99 11.52
N THR A 40 1.84 -23.17 10.93
CA THR A 40 2.63 -23.42 9.72
C THR A 40 2.16 -22.57 8.54
N MET A 41 0.84 -22.53 8.29
CA MET A 41 0.27 -21.75 7.18
C MET A 41 0.46 -20.25 7.39
N VAL A 42 0.22 -19.76 8.61
CA VAL A 42 0.44 -18.35 8.96
C VAL A 42 1.90 -17.97 8.79
N THR A 43 2.82 -18.82 9.26
CA THR A 43 4.26 -18.62 9.09
C THR A 43 4.67 -18.60 7.62
N ALA A 44 4.13 -19.51 6.80
CA ALA A 44 4.39 -19.54 5.37
C ALA A 44 3.95 -18.23 4.67
N LEU A 45 2.77 -17.70 5.01
CA LEU A 45 2.28 -16.42 4.49
C LEU A 45 3.19 -15.25 4.90
N LEU A 46 3.68 -15.22 6.14
CA LEU A 46 4.65 -14.23 6.60
C LEU A 46 5.97 -14.32 5.83
N ILE A 47 6.48 -15.53 5.59
CA ILE A 47 7.68 -15.75 4.77
C ILE A 47 7.48 -15.22 3.35
N VAL A 48 6.31 -15.47 2.74
CA VAL A 48 5.97 -14.94 1.41
C VAL A 48 6.01 -13.40 1.40
N SER A 49 5.45 -12.76 2.42
CA SER A 49 5.52 -11.29 2.56
C SER A 49 6.97 -10.79 2.66
N GLN A 50 7.80 -11.44 3.48
CA GLN A 50 9.21 -11.06 3.63
C GLN A 50 10.02 -11.30 2.35
N ALA A 51 9.78 -12.40 1.63
CA ALA A 51 10.42 -12.67 0.35
C ALA A 51 10.04 -11.63 -0.70
N ALA A 52 8.76 -11.27 -0.78
CA ALA A 52 8.27 -10.21 -1.67
C ALA A 52 8.92 -8.86 -1.33
N ASN A 53 9.02 -8.51 -0.05
CA ASN A 53 9.69 -7.30 0.43
C ASN A 53 11.14 -7.22 -0.07
N ILE A 54 11.95 -8.26 0.21
CA ILE A 54 13.37 -8.32 -0.18
C ILE A 54 13.53 -8.24 -1.70
N ALA A 55 12.67 -8.95 -2.45
CA ALA A 55 12.72 -8.98 -3.91
C ALA A 55 12.55 -7.61 -4.55
N VAL A 56 11.72 -6.74 -3.97
CA VAL A 56 11.45 -5.39 -4.53
C VAL A 56 12.22 -4.27 -3.87
N LEU A 57 12.91 -4.51 -2.75
CA LEU A 57 13.61 -3.45 -2.00
C LEU A 57 14.62 -2.69 -2.87
N LYS A 58 15.44 -3.41 -3.64
CA LYS A 58 16.40 -2.79 -4.60
C LYS A 58 15.69 -1.99 -5.69
N THR A 59 14.53 -2.47 -6.13
CA THR A 59 13.72 -1.81 -7.15
C THR A 59 13.18 -0.48 -6.62
N TRP A 60 12.63 -0.47 -5.41
CA TRP A 60 12.18 0.76 -4.75
C TRP A 60 13.30 1.77 -4.52
N GLY A 61 14.51 1.31 -4.15
CA GLY A 61 15.69 2.18 -4.03
C GLY A 61 16.01 2.91 -5.33
N ARG A 62 16.10 2.18 -6.45
CA ARG A 62 16.36 2.80 -7.77
C ARG A 62 15.28 3.81 -8.17
N ILE A 63 14.02 3.51 -7.88
CA ILE A 63 12.90 4.42 -8.18
C ILE A 63 12.98 5.67 -7.30
N ALA A 64 13.30 5.52 -6.01
CA ALA A 64 13.48 6.64 -5.09
C ALA A 64 14.61 7.57 -5.54
N ASP A 65 15.72 7.00 -6.02
CA ASP A 65 16.88 7.75 -6.51
C ASP A 65 16.58 8.50 -7.81
N ARG A 66 15.78 7.91 -8.72
CA ARG A 66 15.43 8.52 -10.01
C ARG A 66 14.33 9.57 -9.94
N VAL A 67 13.35 9.35 -9.06
CA VAL A 67 12.13 10.14 -9.02
C VAL A 67 12.09 10.96 -7.72
N SER A 68 11.80 10.31 -6.60
CA SER A 68 11.85 10.88 -5.24
C SER A 68 11.33 9.85 -4.24
N ASN A 69 11.59 10.07 -2.95
CA ASN A 69 11.01 9.24 -1.90
C ASN A 69 9.50 9.50 -1.77
N LYS A 70 9.05 10.74 -1.92
CA LYS A 70 7.63 11.09 -1.97
C LYS A 70 6.92 10.40 -3.13
N GLY A 71 7.55 10.31 -4.30
CA GLY A 71 7.02 9.55 -5.44
C GLY A 71 6.80 8.07 -5.08
N VAL A 72 7.81 7.44 -4.46
CA VAL A 72 7.68 6.06 -3.97
C VAL A 72 6.52 5.92 -2.97
N LEU A 73 6.40 6.84 -2.00
CA LEU A 73 5.29 6.82 -1.03
C LEU A 73 3.93 6.97 -1.69
N THR A 74 3.83 7.77 -2.76
CA THR A 74 2.57 8.00 -3.49
C THR A 74 2.03 6.72 -4.14
N VAL A 75 2.86 5.70 -4.35
CA VAL A 75 2.41 4.40 -4.89
C VAL A 75 2.44 3.29 -3.83
N ALA A 76 3.51 3.19 -3.04
CA ALA A 76 3.65 2.14 -2.05
C ALA A 76 2.61 2.26 -0.94
N ALA A 77 2.28 3.49 -0.51
CA ALA A 77 1.33 3.70 0.59
C ALA A 77 -0.12 3.35 0.19
N PRO A 78 -0.69 3.81 -0.94
CA PRO A 78 -2.00 3.31 -1.40
C PRO A 78 -2.02 1.79 -1.62
N LEU A 79 -0.92 1.20 -2.10
CA LEU A 79 -0.84 -0.26 -2.27
C LEU A 79 -0.92 -1.00 -0.94
N PHE A 80 -0.32 -0.47 0.12
CA PHE A 80 -0.46 -1.02 1.47
C PHE A 80 -1.90 -0.90 1.97
N VAL A 81 -2.53 0.25 1.80
CA VAL A 81 -3.93 0.48 2.21
C VAL A 81 -4.88 -0.44 1.43
N LEU A 82 -4.66 -0.63 0.13
CA LEU A 82 -5.38 -1.60 -0.68
C LEU A 82 -5.21 -3.02 -0.13
N SER A 83 -4.00 -3.37 0.32
CA SER A 83 -3.73 -4.68 0.93
C SER A 83 -4.55 -4.89 2.20
N ILE A 84 -4.67 -3.86 3.06
CA ILE A 84 -5.57 -3.87 4.23
C ILE A 84 -7.03 -4.06 3.77
N PHE A 85 -7.49 -3.27 2.80
CA PHE A 85 -8.87 -3.32 2.33
C PHE A 85 -9.24 -4.70 1.76
N LEU A 86 -8.33 -5.38 1.06
CA LEU A 86 -8.54 -6.71 0.51
C LEU A 86 -8.84 -7.78 1.58
N TRP A 87 -8.45 -7.59 2.84
CA TRP A 87 -8.81 -8.50 3.93
C TRP A 87 -10.32 -8.61 4.13
N THR A 88 -11.08 -7.53 3.87
CA THR A 88 -12.55 -7.52 4.00
C THR A 88 -13.24 -8.52 3.06
N PHE A 89 -12.56 -8.96 1.99
CA PHE A 89 -13.07 -9.94 1.03
C PHE A 89 -12.68 -11.39 1.38
N THR A 90 -11.89 -11.62 2.43
CA THR A 90 -11.45 -12.99 2.78
C THR A 90 -12.56 -13.83 3.41
N THR A 91 -13.66 -13.21 3.84
CA THR A 91 -14.80 -13.83 4.55
C THR A 91 -16.18 -13.41 4.04
N LEU A 92 -16.33 -13.00 2.78
CA LEU A 92 -17.65 -12.66 2.20
C LEU A 92 -18.33 -13.89 1.57
N PRO A 93 -19.45 -14.42 2.12
CA PRO A 93 -20.00 -14.31 3.48
C PRO A 93 -19.42 -15.33 4.48
N GLU A 94 -18.71 -16.34 3.98
CA GLU A 94 -17.92 -17.30 4.75
C GLU A 94 -16.58 -17.56 4.03
N LYS A 95 -15.71 -18.39 4.63
CA LYS A 95 -14.48 -18.84 3.99
C LYS A 95 -14.82 -19.55 2.67
N HIS A 96 -14.19 -19.12 1.59
CA HIS A 96 -14.40 -19.68 0.26
C HIS A 96 -13.09 -20.21 -0.35
N VAL A 97 -13.18 -20.91 -1.49
CA VAL A 97 -12.00 -21.51 -2.15
C VAL A 97 -10.95 -20.45 -2.51
N LEU A 98 -11.38 -19.23 -2.84
CA LEU A 98 -10.48 -18.11 -3.14
C LEU A 98 -9.82 -17.45 -1.90
N THR A 99 -10.18 -17.83 -0.66
CA THR A 99 -9.64 -17.19 0.55
C THR A 99 -8.13 -17.37 0.65
N ILE A 100 -7.62 -18.59 0.42
CA ILE A 100 -6.18 -18.87 0.51
C ILE A 100 -5.39 -18.16 -0.61
N PRO A 101 -5.77 -18.26 -1.90
CA PRO A 101 -5.14 -17.46 -2.95
C PRO A 101 -5.16 -15.96 -2.67
N LEU A 102 -6.29 -15.43 -2.17
CA LEU A 102 -6.41 -14.03 -1.82
C LEU A 102 -5.45 -13.64 -0.68
N LEU A 103 -5.31 -14.47 0.36
CA LEU A 103 -4.33 -14.24 1.42
C LEU A 103 -2.90 -14.22 0.90
N VAL A 104 -2.54 -15.12 -0.02
CA VAL A 104 -1.21 -15.10 -0.66
C VAL A 104 -0.98 -13.78 -1.39
N VAL A 105 -1.97 -13.33 -2.19
CA VAL A 105 -1.91 -12.04 -2.90
C VAL A 105 -1.75 -10.88 -1.91
N ILE A 106 -2.57 -10.84 -0.86
CA ILE A 106 -2.50 -9.82 0.20
C ILE A 106 -1.11 -9.76 0.83
N HIS A 107 -0.50 -10.91 1.15
CA HIS A 107 0.82 -10.94 1.77
C HIS A 107 1.92 -10.50 0.80
N ILE A 108 1.84 -10.87 -0.48
CA ILE A 108 2.75 -10.36 -1.51
C ILE A 108 2.64 -8.83 -1.62
N LEU A 109 1.42 -8.30 -1.74
CA LEU A 109 1.18 -6.86 -1.85
C LEU A 109 1.64 -6.11 -0.60
N THR A 110 1.41 -6.68 0.58
CA THR A 110 1.87 -6.13 1.87
C THR A 110 3.40 -6.09 1.90
N GLY A 111 4.08 -7.17 1.50
CA GLY A 111 5.54 -7.20 1.42
C GLY A 111 6.11 -6.15 0.46
N ILE A 112 5.55 -6.05 -0.75
CA ILE A 112 5.97 -5.08 -1.77
C ILE A 112 5.79 -3.65 -1.28
N SER A 113 4.63 -3.34 -0.72
CA SER A 113 4.30 -1.99 -0.24
C SER A 113 5.09 -1.59 1.00
N THR A 114 5.28 -2.51 1.95
CA THR A 114 6.10 -2.27 3.15
C THR A 114 7.53 -1.90 2.78
N ALA A 115 8.14 -2.58 1.81
CA ALA A 115 9.50 -2.27 1.35
C ALA A 115 9.62 -0.81 0.88
N GLY A 116 8.67 -0.36 0.06
CA GLY A 116 8.65 1.01 -0.47
C GLY A 116 8.37 2.05 0.61
N VAL A 117 7.36 1.81 1.46
CA VAL A 117 6.98 2.74 2.54
C VAL A 117 8.11 2.92 3.54
N THR A 118 8.75 1.84 3.99
CA THR A 118 9.84 1.92 4.98
C THR A 118 11.06 2.62 4.42
N LEU A 119 11.49 2.25 3.21
CA LEU A 119 12.64 2.87 2.54
C LEU A 119 12.41 4.38 2.33
N ALA A 120 11.28 4.74 1.73
CA ALA A 120 11.01 6.12 1.38
C ALA A 120 10.72 7.01 2.60
N SER A 121 10.01 6.50 3.61
CA SER A 121 9.75 7.25 4.86
C SER A 121 11.03 7.53 5.64
N GLY A 122 11.96 6.57 5.69
CA GLY A 122 13.27 6.76 6.33
C GLY A 122 14.10 7.82 5.58
N ASN A 123 14.20 7.67 4.26
CA ASN A 123 14.98 8.57 3.42
C ASN A 123 14.44 10.00 3.40
N ILE A 124 13.11 10.19 3.27
CA ILE A 124 12.51 11.53 3.26
C ILE A 124 12.68 12.24 4.62
N SER A 125 12.64 11.48 5.72
CA SER A 125 12.89 12.01 7.06
C SER A 125 14.32 12.53 7.21
N LEU A 126 15.31 11.79 6.69
CA LEU A 126 16.70 12.22 6.68
C LEU A 126 16.93 13.42 5.75
N LYS A 127 16.31 13.40 4.56
CA LYS A 127 16.49 14.43 3.53
C LYS A 127 15.88 15.78 3.92
N LEU A 128 14.75 15.77 4.62
CA LEU A 128 14.09 17.00 5.08
C LEU A 128 14.63 17.53 6.41
N ALA A 129 15.42 16.74 7.15
CA ALA A 129 15.98 17.21 8.40
C ALA A 129 17.10 18.24 8.15
N PRO A 130 17.17 19.35 8.91
CA PRO A 130 18.21 20.36 8.74
C PRO A 130 19.61 19.78 8.96
N ARG A 131 20.58 20.21 8.13
CA ARG A 131 21.99 19.84 8.28
C ARG A 131 22.49 20.23 9.68
N GLY A 132 23.11 19.27 10.39
CA GLY A 132 23.57 19.46 11.77
C GLY A 132 22.52 19.23 12.86
N ALA A 133 21.23 19.11 12.53
CA ALA A 133 20.15 18.83 13.49
C ALA A 133 19.39 17.52 13.20
N ALA A 134 19.86 16.72 12.23
CA ALA A 134 19.18 15.51 11.76
C ALA A 134 18.81 14.55 12.90
N ALA A 135 19.72 14.30 13.84
CA ALA A 135 19.48 13.42 14.98
C ALA A 135 18.30 13.90 15.84
N SER A 136 18.21 15.20 16.16
CA SER A 136 17.10 15.74 16.95
C SER A 136 15.76 15.62 16.22
N TYR A 137 15.73 15.93 14.93
CA TYR A 137 14.53 15.85 14.10
C TYR A 137 14.05 14.41 13.94
N LEU A 138 14.96 13.47 13.69
CA LEU A 138 14.64 12.03 13.64
C LEU A 138 14.14 11.53 14.98
N SER A 139 14.77 11.90 16.11
CA SER A 139 14.32 11.51 17.44
C SER A 139 12.90 11.96 17.73
N VAL A 140 12.55 13.21 17.40
CA VAL A 140 11.18 13.72 17.58
C VAL A 140 10.20 13.01 16.65
N SER A 141 10.57 12.79 15.39
CA SER A 141 9.74 12.05 14.44
C SER A 141 9.47 10.62 14.95
N SER A 142 10.52 9.90 15.33
CA SER A 142 10.45 8.54 15.87
C SER A 142 9.59 8.47 17.12
N LEU A 143 9.75 9.42 18.06
CA LEU A 143 8.94 9.50 19.27
C LEU A 143 7.46 9.67 18.94
N ILE A 144 7.11 10.59 18.04
CA ILE A 144 5.72 10.82 17.63
C ILE A 144 5.16 9.58 16.94
N THR A 145 5.91 8.97 16.00
CA THR A 145 5.46 7.75 15.32
C THR A 145 5.27 6.59 16.30
N ALA A 146 6.13 6.46 17.32
CA ALA A 146 6.03 5.42 18.33
C ALA A 146 4.81 5.62 19.24
N ILE A 147 4.51 6.86 19.64
CA ILE A 147 3.29 7.17 20.42
C ILE A 147 2.04 6.85 19.59
N CYS A 148 2.00 7.27 18.32
CA CYS A 148 0.89 6.95 17.43
C CYS A 148 0.74 5.43 17.21
N ALA A 149 1.85 4.72 16.98
CA ALA A 149 1.83 3.27 16.79
C ALA A 149 1.43 2.50 18.05
N GLY A 150 1.89 2.94 19.23
CA GLY A 150 1.59 2.27 20.51
C GLY A 150 0.18 2.53 21.04
N THR A 151 -0.38 3.72 20.76
CA THR A 151 -1.77 4.05 21.17
C THR A 151 -2.82 3.41 20.26
N ALA A 152 -2.48 3.12 19.00
CA ALA A 152 -3.42 2.57 18.03
C ALA A 152 -3.99 1.19 18.43
N PRO A 153 -3.20 0.19 18.90
CA PRO A 153 -3.74 -1.08 19.39
C PRO A 153 -4.64 -0.94 20.62
N ILE A 154 -4.36 0.02 21.52
CA ILE A 154 -5.18 0.25 22.71
C ILE A 154 -6.55 0.77 22.30
N ILE A 155 -6.58 1.79 21.44
CA ILE A 155 -7.82 2.32 20.87
C ILE A 155 -8.53 1.25 20.04
N GLY A 156 -7.77 0.47 19.25
CA GLY A 156 -8.29 -0.65 18.46
C GLY A 156 -8.95 -1.73 19.33
N GLY A 157 -8.33 -2.12 20.44
CA GLY A 157 -8.90 -3.09 21.38
C GLY A 157 -10.20 -2.60 22.00
N LEU A 158 -10.25 -1.33 22.44
CA LEU A 158 -11.48 -0.72 22.95
C LEU A 158 -12.60 -0.68 21.90
N PHE A 159 -12.27 -0.40 20.65
CA PHE A 159 -13.23 -0.53 19.55
C PHE A 159 -13.61 -1.99 19.30
N ALA A 160 -12.72 -2.95 19.52
CA ALA A 160 -12.94 -4.35 19.14
C ALA A 160 -14.05 -4.95 19.97
N ASP A 161 -14.02 -4.67 21.28
CA ASP A 161 -15.08 -5.03 22.21
C ASP A 161 -16.41 -4.39 21.80
N TRP A 162 -16.40 -3.15 21.33
CA TRP A 162 -17.61 -2.48 20.83
C TRP A 162 -18.14 -3.13 19.54
N PHE A 163 -17.30 -3.58 18.61
CA PHE A 163 -17.77 -4.20 17.36
C PHE A 163 -18.08 -5.70 17.47
N THR A 164 -17.84 -6.35 18.62
CA THR A 164 -18.12 -7.78 18.84
C THR A 164 -19.55 -8.18 18.50
N ASP A 165 -20.53 -7.41 18.97
CA ASP A 165 -21.96 -7.74 18.79
C ASP A 165 -22.62 -6.94 17.65
N ARG A 166 -21.81 -6.32 16.78
CA ARG A 166 -22.30 -5.46 15.69
C ARG A 166 -21.96 -6.08 14.34
N GLU A 167 -22.99 -6.26 13.52
CA GLU A 167 -22.88 -6.75 12.15
C GLU A 167 -23.50 -5.72 11.20
N LEU A 168 -22.80 -5.41 10.10
CA LEU A 168 -23.34 -4.64 8.99
C LEU A 168 -23.40 -5.53 7.75
N THR A 169 -24.61 -5.87 7.33
CA THR A 169 -24.84 -6.73 6.17
C THR A 169 -25.68 -6.00 5.14
N LEU A 170 -25.12 -5.84 3.93
CA LEU A 170 -25.82 -5.33 2.76
C LEU A 170 -26.25 -6.52 1.89
N ILE A 171 -27.55 -6.76 1.87
CA ILE A 171 -28.15 -7.82 1.05
C ILE A 171 -28.69 -7.19 -0.23
N LEU A 172 -28.13 -7.60 -1.36
CA LEU A 172 -28.60 -7.22 -2.67
C LEU A 172 -29.46 -8.37 -3.21
N ARG A 173 -30.77 -8.18 -3.14
CA ARG A 173 -31.74 -9.15 -3.65
C ARG A 173 -32.11 -8.78 -5.08
N TRP A 174 -31.78 -9.66 -6.02
CA TRP A 174 -32.23 -9.58 -7.41
C TRP A 174 -33.31 -10.63 -7.64
N THR A 175 -34.48 -10.21 -8.11
CA THR A 175 -35.63 -11.11 -8.33
C THR A 175 -35.95 -11.15 -9.81
N GLU A 176 -35.84 -12.34 -10.39
CA GLU A 176 -36.33 -12.68 -11.73
C GLU A 176 -37.61 -13.53 -11.63
N PRO A 177 -38.39 -13.66 -12.71
CA PRO A 177 -39.68 -14.36 -12.69
C PRO A 177 -39.62 -15.81 -12.17
N GLU A 178 -38.50 -16.51 -12.37
CA GLU A 178 -38.30 -17.91 -11.93
C GLU A 178 -37.23 -18.08 -10.85
N THR A 179 -36.36 -17.09 -10.64
CA THR A 179 -35.18 -17.19 -9.77
C THR A 179 -35.04 -16.00 -8.83
N ARG A 180 -34.83 -16.29 -7.54
CA ARG A 180 -34.49 -15.29 -6.52
C ARG A 180 -33.01 -15.40 -6.21
N HIS A 181 -32.22 -14.45 -6.66
CA HIS A 181 -30.80 -14.36 -6.32
C HIS A 181 -30.63 -13.43 -5.12
N VAL A 182 -30.05 -13.96 -4.03
CA VAL A 182 -29.72 -13.18 -2.84
C VAL A 182 -28.20 -13.11 -2.75
N PHE A 183 -27.65 -11.92 -3.01
CA PHE A 183 -26.23 -11.65 -2.90
C PHE A 183 -25.95 -10.92 -1.59
N GLN A 184 -25.13 -11.49 -0.72
CA GLN A 184 -24.55 -10.73 0.39
C GLN A 184 -23.38 -9.90 -0.15
N ALA A 185 -23.69 -8.70 -0.64
CA ALA A 185 -22.71 -7.84 -1.29
C ALA A 185 -21.67 -7.32 -0.29
N ILE A 186 -22.07 -7.08 0.96
CA ILE A 186 -21.19 -6.68 2.05
C ILE A 186 -21.63 -7.42 3.31
N ASN A 187 -20.70 -8.06 4.01
CA ASN A 187 -20.87 -8.64 5.34
C ASN A 187 -19.66 -8.20 6.16
N LEU A 188 -19.80 -7.12 6.92
CA LEU A 188 -18.77 -6.66 7.84
C LEU A 188 -19.11 -7.14 9.24
N ARG A 189 -18.24 -8.00 9.79
CA ARG A 189 -18.36 -8.52 11.17
C ARG A 189 -17.07 -8.27 11.92
N HIS A 190 -17.17 -7.77 13.15
CA HIS A 190 -16.07 -7.64 14.11
C HIS A 190 -14.75 -7.14 13.48
N TRP A 191 -13.83 -8.05 13.11
CA TRP A 191 -12.55 -7.74 12.46
C TRP A 191 -12.65 -6.95 11.14
N ASP A 192 -13.72 -7.10 10.37
CA ASP A 192 -13.83 -6.42 9.07
C ASP A 192 -14.00 -4.91 9.23
N PHE A 193 -14.61 -4.47 10.34
CA PHE A 193 -14.68 -3.04 10.69
C PHE A 193 -13.30 -2.47 10.99
N PHE A 194 -12.39 -3.25 11.57
CA PHE A 194 -11.00 -2.82 11.81
C PHE A 194 -10.26 -2.58 10.51
N PHE A 195 -10.37 -3.54 9.58
CA PHE A 195 -9.70 -3.44 8.29
C PHE A 195 -10.28 -2.27 7.48
N GLY A 196 -11.60 -2.09 7.50
CA GLY A 196 -12.26 -0.93 6.88
C GLY A 196 -11.82 0.41 7.51
N LEU A 197 -11.84 0.52 8.84
CA LEU A 197 -11.46 1.74 9.54
C LEU A 197 -9.98 2.08 9.35
N ALA A 198 -9.09 1.10 9.48
CA ALA A 198 -7.66 1.27 9.21
C ALA A 198 -7.41 1.67 7.76
N ALA A 199 -8.15 1.09 6.79
CA ALA A 199 -8.05 1.49 5.40
C ALA A 199 -8.50 2.95 5.17
N ILE A 200 -9.62 3.37 5.77
CA ILE A 200 -10.11 4.76 5.69
C ILE A 200 -9.09 5.72 6.30
N LEU A 201 -8.61 5.46 7.51
CA LEU A 201 -7.61 6.29 8.18
C LEU A 201 -6.29 6.32 7.38
N GLY A 202 -5.91 5.18 6.80
CA GLY A 202 -4.77 5.06 5.89
C GLY A 202 -4.93 5.97 4.68
N PHE A 203 -6.06 5.92 3.98
CA PHE A 203 -6.35 6.82 2.86
C PHE A 203 -6.36 8.30 3.28
N LEU A 204 -6.95 8.63 4.44
CA LEU A 204 -6.95 10.01 4.94
C LEU A 204 -5.53 10.52 5.25
N SER A 205 -4.64 9.65 5.73
CA SER A 205 -3.23 10.02 5.94
C SER A 205 -2.52 10.33 4.61
N LEU A 206 -2.87 9.66 3.50
CA LEU A 206 -2.29 9.95 2.18
C LEU A 206 -2.58 11.38 1.70
N ASN A 207 -3.72 11.95 2.08
CA ASN A 207 -4.02 13.36 1.77
C ASN A 207 -3.00 14.31 2.43
N ARG A 208 -2.40 13.91 3.55
CA ARG A 208 -1.33 14.67 4.22
C ARG A 208 0.01 14.55 3.53
N LEU A 209 0.30 13.44 2.86
CA LEU A 209 1.52 13.26 2.06
C LEU A 209 1.64 14.35 0.97
N ARG A 210 0.51 14.77 0.38
CA ARG A 210 0.49 15.85 -0.63
C ARG A 210 1.01 17.19 -0.11
N GLN A 211 0.97 17.42 1.20
CA GLN A 211 1.44 18.65 1.85
C GLN A 211 2.95 18.64 2.13
N VAL A 212 3.61 17.48 1.99
CA VAL A 212 5.07 17.33 2.12
C VAL A 212 5.70 17.72 0.78
N LYS A 213 6.74 18.54 0.78
CA LYS A 213 7.50 18.93 -0.42
C LYS A 213 8.88 18.32 -0.35
N GLU A 214 9.30 17.60 -1.40
CA GLU A 214 10.65 17.05 -1.49
C GLU A 214 11.43 17.77 -2.61
N VAL A 215 12.68 18.17 -2.35
CA VAL A 215 13.53 18.75 -3.38
C VAL A 215 13.87 17.69 -4.43
N GLY A 216 13.58 18.00 -5.70
CA GLY A 216 13.70 17.05 -6.82
C GLY A 216 12.45 16.21 -7.06
N GLU A 217 11.32 16.52 -6.40
CA GLU A 217 10.04 15.88 -6.68
C GLU A 217 9.62 16.07 -8.14
N VAL A 218 9.23 14.97 -8.77
CA VAL A 218 8.69 14.92 -10.12
C VAL A 218 7.18 14.68 -10.05
N GLU A 219 6.44 15.12 -11.08
CA GLU A 219 4.99 14.93 -11.17
C GLU A 219 4.56 13.46 -11.00
N GLU A 220 3.39 13.25 -10.38
CA GLU A 220 2.83 11.93 -10.05
C GLU A 220 2.72 11.02 -11.28
N ASP A 221 2.42 11.58 -12.45
CA ASP A 221 2.32 10.82 -13.69
C ASP A 221 3.67 10.23 -14.12
N ILE A 222 4.76 10.97 -13.93
CA ILE A 222 6.11 10.50 -14.26
C ILE A 222 6.56 9.44 -13.25
N VAL A 223 6.17 9.59 -11.98
CA VAL A 223 6.41 8.59 -10.93
C VAL A 223 5.77 7.25 -11.33
N LEU A 224 4.50 7.29 -11.75
CA LEU A 224 3.77 6.09 -12.18
C LEU A 224 4.40 5.46 -13.42
N GLU A 225 4.80 6.24 -14.41
CA GLU A 225 5.47 5.75 -15.62
C GLU A 225 6.80 5.03 -15.30
N GLU A 226 7.62 5.58 -14.42
CA GLU A 226 8.91 4.99 -14.06
C GLU A 226 8.77 3.71 -13.24
N ILE A 227 7.83 3.68 -12.29
CA ILE A 227 7.51 2.47 -11.51
C ILE A 227 7.06 1.37 -12.45
N MET A 228 6.17 1.70 -13.39
CA MET A 228 5.65 0.77 -14.36
C MET A 228 6.72 0.28 -15.35
N ALA A 229 7.62 1.16 -15.81
CA ALA A 229 8.75 0.80 -16.66
C ALA A 229 9.70 -0.16 -15.93
N THR A 230 9.99 0.12 -14.66
CA THR A 230 10.87 -0.70 -13.83
C THR A 230 10.24 -2.06 -13.53
N ALA A 231 8.94 -2.11 -13.23
CA ALA A 231 8.19 -3.34 -13.06
C ALA A 231 8.21 -4.20 -14.33
N ARG A 232 7.97 -3.60 -15.51
CA ARG A 232 8.04 -4.29 -16.80
C ARG A 232 9.43 -4.87 -17.07
N GLN A 233 10.49 -4.11 -16.78
CA GLN A 233 11.87 -4.58 -16.96
C GLN A 233 12.22 -5.73 -16.02
N GLY A 234 11.77 -5.67 -14.76
CA GLY A 234 11.92 -6.76 -13.78
C GLY A 234 11.24 -8.06 -14.23
N MET A 235 9.98 -7.97 -14.68
CA MET A 235 9.27 -9.15 -15.22
C MET A 235 9.95 -9.74 -16.46
N ARG A 236 10.50 -8.89 -17.33
CA ARG A 236 11.22 -9.33 -18.54
C ARG A 236 12.51 -10.09 -18.20
N ASN A 237 13.17 -9.73 -17.11
CA ASN A 237 14.40 -10.39 -16.67
C ASN A 237 14.13 -11.72 -15.94
N LEU A 238 12.93 -11.92 -15.38
CA LEU A 238 12.53 -13.14 -14.67
C LEU A 238 11.90 -14.22 -15.57
N THR A 239 11.41 -13.87 -16.76
CA THR A 239 10.74 -14.81 -17.68
C THR A 239 11.67 -15.26 -18.81
N SER A 240 12.41 -16.35 -18.58
CA SER A 240 13.21 -17.02 -19.62
C SER A 240 12.32 -17.71 -20.69
N VAL A 241 11.08 -18.06 -20.35
CA VAL A 241 10.14 -18.76 -21.24
C VAL A 241 9.28 -17.75 -22.03
N ALA A 242 9.41 -17.77 -23.36
CA ALA A 242 8.75 -16.83 -24.27
C ALA A 242 7.22 -16.79 -24.16
N GLY A 243 6.56 -17.90 -23.77
CA GLY A 243 5.10 -18.00 -23.65
C GLY A 243 4.49 -17.38 -22.37
N LEU A 244 5.20 -17.39 -21.24
CA LEU A 244 4.77 -16.67 -20.02
C LEU A 244 5.04 -15.17 -20.09
N ARG A 245 5.88 -14.76 -21.05
CA ARG A 245 6.34 -13.39 -21.25
C ARG A 245 5.22 -12.45 -21.71
N SER A 246 4.21 -12.96 -22.44
CA SER A 246 3.05 -12.19 -22.94
C SER A 246 1.88 -12.17 -21.96
N ALA A 247 1.64 -13.26 -21.21
CA ALA A 247 0.54 -13.36 -20.25
C ALA A 247 0.74 -12.49 -19.01
N ALA A 248 1.99 -12.36 -18.52
CA ALA A 248 2.32 -11.53 -17.36
C ALA A 248 2.24 -10.02 -17.65
N THR A 249 2.45 -9.59 -18.90
CA THR A 249 2.44 -8.17 -19.28
C THR A 249 1.04 -7.63 -19.58
N TYR A 250 0.09 -8.51 -19.90
CA TYR A 250 -1.25 -8.14 -20.40
C TYR A 250 -2.13 -7.35 -19.41
N PRO A 251 -2.22 -7.71 -18.11
CA PRO A 251 -3.02 -6.95 -17.15
C PRO A 251 -2.50 -5.53 -16.96
N VAL A 252 -1.17 -5.38 -16.99
CA VAL A 252 -0.50 -4.09 -16.89
C VAL A 252 -0.78 -3.27 -18.17
N GLU A 253 -0.74 -3.90 -19.36
CA GLU A 253 -1.01 -3.29 -20.69
C GLU A 253 -2.40 -2.70 -20.86
N LEU A 254 -3.43 -3.35 -20.31
CA LEU A 254 -4.78 -2.81 -20.29
C LEU A 254 -4.91 -1.57 -19.39
N LEU A 255 -4.23 -1.56 -18.25
CA LEU A 255 -4.14 -0.41 -17.36
C LEU A 255 -3.41 0.75 -18.06
N PHE A 256 -2.29 0.46 -18.74
CA PHE A 256 -1.53 1.42 -19.56
C PHE A 256 -2.38 2.05 -20.66
N ARG A 257 -3.23 1.30 -21.36
CA ARG A 257 -4.09 1.83 -22.43
C ARG A 257 -5.07 2.87 -21.88
N LYS A 258 -5.64 2.65 -20.69
CA LYS A 258 -6.59 3.60 -20.09
C LYS A 258 -5.93 4.89 -19.63
N VAL A 259 -4.76 4.82 -18.98
CA VAL A 259 -4.00 6.01 -18.55
C VAL A 259 -3.57 6.84 -19.76
N ARG A 260 -3.02 6.19 -20.79
CA ARG A 260 -2.57 6.86 -22.02
C ARG A 260 -3.72 7.47 -22.84
N LEU A 261 -4.89 6.84 -22.84
CA LEU A 261 -6.10 7.40 -23.49
C LEU A 261 -6.68 8.59 -22.73
N ARG A 262 -6.59 8.62 -21.40
CA ARG A 262 -6.92 9.80 -20.58
C ARG A 262 -6.01 10.98 -20.92
N ARG A 263 -4.71 10.72 -21.07
CA ARG A 263 -3.68 11.71 -21.47
C ARG A 263 -3.96 12.32 -22.85
N ARG A 264 -4.34 11.50 -23.84
CA ARG A 264 -4.71 11.97 -25.19
C ARG A 264 -5.98 12.83 -25.19
N LYS A 265 -6.89 12.64 -24.23
CA LYS A 265 -8.07 13.51 -24.03
C LYS A 265 -7.75 14.81 -23.28
N SER A 266 -6.66 14.86 -22.50
CA SER A 266 -6.28 16.02 -21.67
C SER A 266 -5.30 16.99 -22.34
N GLY A 267 -4.81 16.69 -23.56
CA GLY A 267 -3.96 17.62 -24.34
C GLY A 267 -2.50 17.74 -23.88
N GLU A 268 -2.06 17.00 -22.86
CA GLU A 268 -0.68 17.05 -22.38
C GLU A 268 0.29 16.32 -23.31
N LYS A 269 1.26 17.07 -23.84
CA LYS A 269 2.38 16.54 -24.62
C LYS A 269 3.33 15.75 -23.72
N THR A 270 3.74 14.57 -24.19
CA THR A 270 4.75 13.71 -23.55
C THR A 270 6.06 14.49 -23.36
N PRO A 271 6.71 14.47 -22.18
CA PRO A 271 8.01 15.10 -22.02
C PRO A 271 9.06 14.35 -22.85
N THR A 272 9.86 15.11 -23.58
CA THR A 272 11.04 14.64 -24.30
C THR A 272 11.99 13.89 -23.36
N ARG A 273 12.34 12.64 -23.73
CA ARG A 273 13.44 11.86 -23.15
C ARG A 273 14.68 12.75 -23.02
N PHE A 274 15.20 12.93 -21.81
CA PHE A 274 16.56 13.44 -21.63
C PHE A 274 17.54 12.38 -22.17
N THR A 275 18.09 12.63 -23.36
CA THR A 275 19.25 11.93 -23.88
C THR A 275 20.50 12.54 -23.25
N SER A 276 21.23 11.76 -22.45
CA SER A 276 22.50 12.15 -21.84
C SER A 276 23.67 11.94 -22.80
N ASP A 277 23.58 12.43 -24.03
CA ASP A 277 24.71 12.43 -24.97
C ASP A 277 25.11 13.88 -25.24
N GLY A 278 25.89 14.43 -24.32
CA GLY A 278 26.73 15.59 -24.60
C GLY A 278 28.07 15.11 -25.16
N PRO A 279 28.64 15.76 -26.19
CA PRO A 279 29.93 15.39 -26.72
C PRO A 279 31.04 15.79 -25.75
N ILE A 280 32.01 14.91 -25.54
CA ILE A 280 33.26 15.16 -24.80
C ILE A 280 34.40 14.93 -25.81
N PRO A 281 35.45 15.79 -25.83
CA PRO A 281 36.28 16.11 -27.00
C PRO A 281 37.16 14.99 -27.53
#